data_AF-A0A0E3P1B7-F1
#
_entry.id   AF-A0A0E3P1B7-F1
#
_cell.length_a   1.000
_cell.length_b   1.000
_cell.length_c   1.000
_cell.angle_alpha   90.00
_cell.angle_beta   90.00
_cell.angle_gamma   90.00
#
_symmetry.space_group_name_H-M   'P 1'
#
loop_
_entity.id
_entity.type
_entity.pdbx_description
1 polymer ?
#
loop_
_entity_poly.entity_id
_entity_poly.type
_entity_poly.pdbx_seq_one_letter_code
_entity_poly.pdbx_strand_id
1 'polypeptide(L)'
;MFYKKINRNIVFFIFLVVAVVGVWFLLNFIKIGPGLPPSESMPKWYIPGSWQKHEQSCTSLFPEISSYCDKRNFSGGKFISVWYFDDESKFLNGEEMLYLHLEENGNVFHQELNISTELHEEIERREVENFPNITSFNSTRYESPNTSGYFIVYERPFLKGREDYFIAYYGIMGTTNLSEETPALKKLIAESFYMSNEEGKVDGLKMGNKKGTGNSLLPWF
;
A
#
# COMPACT_ATOMS: atom_id res chain seq x y z
N MET A 1 -53.11 -19.52 23.57
CA MET A 1 -52.01 -18.60 23.20
C MET A 1 -50.95 -18.69 24.30
N PHE A 2 -50.01 -19.64 24.21
CA PHE A 2 -49.05 -19.94 25.28
C PHE A 2 -47.87 -18.97 25.23
N TYR A 3 -47.90 -17.92 26.04
CA TYR A 3 -46.71 -17.10 26.29
C TYR A 3 -45.80 -17.88 27.24
N LYS A 4 -44.81 -18.59 26.70
CA LYS A 4 -43.80 -19.32 27.48
C LYS A 4 -43.05 -18.27 28.32
N LYS A 5 -43.21 -18.31 29.64
CA LYS A 5 -42.56 -17.41 30.60
C LYS A 5 -41.04 -17.55 30.43
N ILE A 6 -40.43 -16.64 29.67
CA ILE A 6 -38.99 -16.67 29.42
C ILE A 6 -38.30 -16.52 30.78
N ASN A 7 -37.46 -17.49 31.11
CA ASN A 7 -36.75 -17.51 32.38
C ASN A 7 -35.84 -16.28 32.47
N ARG A 8 -35.90 -15.53 33.57
CA ARG A 8 -35.11 -14.31 33.79
C ARG A 8 -33.62 -14.54 33.57
N ASN A 9 -33.16 -15.75 33.90
CA ASN A 9 -31.76 -16.15 33.70
C ASN A 9 -31.40 -16.23 32.21
N ILE A 10 -32.31 -16.69 31.34
CA ILE A 10 -32.08 -16.75 29.89
C ILE A 10 -31.98 -15.35 29.29
N VAL A 11 -32.84 -14.42 29.71
CA VAL A 11 -32.77 -13.01 29.27
C VAL A 11 -31.45 -12.36 29.68
N PHE A 12 -31.02 -12.61 30.91
CA PHE A 12 -29.74 -12.10 31.41
C PHE A 12 -28.54 -12.67 30.63
N PHE A 13 -28.56 -13.97 30.30
CA PHE A 13 -27.51 -14.59 29.48
C PHE A 13 -27.47 -13.99 28.06
N ILE A 14 -28.62 -13.76 27.43
CA ILE A 14 -28.67 -13.12 26.10
C ILE A 14 -28.09 -11.71 26.16
N PHE A 15 -28.44 -10.92 27.17
CA PHE A 15 -27.90 -9.58 27.36
C PHE A 15 -26.37 -9.60 27.54
N LEU A 16 -25.85 -10.56 28.33
CA LEU A 16 -24.41 -10.69 28.56
C LEU A 16 -23.66 -11.07 27.27
N VAL A 17 -24.21 -11.97 26.46
CA VAL A 17 -23.64 -12.31 25.15
C VAL A 17 -23.62 -11.09 24.22
N VAL A 18 -24.72 -10.34 24.13
CA VAL A 18 -24.79 -9.12 23.31
C VAL A 18 -23.80 -8.07 23.79
N ALA A 19 -23.64 -7.89 25.11
CA ALA A 19 -22.68 -6.97 25.68
C ALA A 19 -21.23 -7.39 25.39
N VAL A 20 -20.90 -8.68 25.52
CA VAL A 20 -19.56 -9.20 25.19
C VAL A 20 -19.26 -9.07 23.69
N VAL A 21 -20.22 -9.39 22.82
CA VAL A 21 -20.08 -9.22 21.36
C VAL A 21 -19.95 -7.74 21.00
N GLY A 22 -20.72 -6.86 21.65
CA GLY A 22 -20.63 -5.41 21.46
C GLY A 22 -19.29 -4.84 21.89
N VAL A 23 -18.78 -5.24 23.06
CA VAL A 23 -17.44 -4.85 23.55
C VAL A 23 -16.35 -5.41 22.64
N TRP A 24 -16.48 -6.65 22.16
CA TRP A 24 -15.54 -7.23 21.19
C TRP A 24 -15.52 -6.45 19.87
N PHE A 25 -16.68 -6.07 19.34
CA PHE A 25 -16.79 -5.21 18.16
C PHE A 25 -16.14 -3.84 18.40
N LEU A 26 -16.42 -3.20 19.55
CA LEU A 26 -15.82 -1.91 19.92
C LEU A 26 -14.30 -2.00 20.04
N LEU A 27 -13.75 -3.08 20.61
CA LEU A 27 -12.30 -3.29 20.71
C LEU A 27 -11.65 -3.48 19.33
N ASN A 28 -12.33 -4.15 18.38
CA ASN A 28 -11.86 -4.22 16.99
C ASN A 28 -11.88 -2.86 16.30
N PHE A 29 -12.89 -2.02 16.56
CA PHE A 29 -12.89 -0.63 16.08
C PHE A 29 -11.78 0.22 16.71
N ILE A 30 -11.45 0.01 17.98
CA ILE A 30 -10.37 0.75 18.66
C ILE A 30 -8.99 0.35 18.10
N LYS A 31 -8.78 -0.92 17.70
CA LYS A 31 -7.55 -1.35 17.02
C LYS A 31 -7.33 -0.67 15.66
N ILE A 32 -8.40 -0.27 14.98
CA ILE A 32 -8.34 0.43 13.69
C ILE A 32 -7.92 1.90 13.89
N GLY A 33 -7.92 2.43 15.12
CA GLY A 33 -7.67 3.85 15.37
C GLY A 33 -8.80 4.73 14.80
N PRO A 34 -8.99 5.95 15.31
CA PRO A 34 -10.02 6.84 14.80
C PRO A 34 -9.67 7.25 13.35
N GLY A 35 -10.52 6.86 12.38
CA GLY A 35 -10.57 7.50 11.05
C GLY A 35 -9.95 6.74 9.87
N LEU A 36 -9.28 5.60 10.07
CA LEU A 36 -8.79 4.78 8.94
C LEU A 36 -9.84 3.74 8.52
N PRO A 37 -10.02 3.49 7.22
CA PRO A 37 -10.99 2.52 6.74
C PRO A 37 -10.47 1.07 6.91
N PRO A 38 -11.33 0.06 6.73
CA PRO A 38 -10.91 -1.33 6.74
C PRO A 38 -9.96 -1.67 5.57
N SER A 39 -9.23 -2.78 5.68
CA SER A 39 -8.17 -3.23 4.76
C SER A 39 -8.59 -3.22 3.28
N GLU A 40 -9.83 -3.58 2.96
CA GLU A 40 -10.37 -3.61 1.60
C GLU A 40 -10.45 -2.22 0.94
N SER A 41 -10.48 -1.16 1.74
CA SER A 41 -10.57 0.22 1.27
C SER A 41 -9.23 0.96 1.30
N MET A 42 -8.18 0.34 1.85
CA MET A 42 -6.87 0.96 1.99
C MET A 42 -6.20 1.29 0.64
N PRO A 43 -6.23 0.44 -0.40
CA PRO A 43 -5.61 0.76 -1.70
C PRO A 43 -6.10 2.09 -2.31
N LYS A 44 -7.34 2.50 -2.02
CA LYS A 44 -7.96 3.72 -2.54
C LYS A 44 -7.27 5.00 -2.07
N TRP A 45 -6.56 4.96 -0.93
CA TRP A 45 -5.82 6.12 -0.42
C TRP A 45 -4.70 6.57 -1.37
N TYR A 46 -4.05 5.63 -2.05
CA TYR A 46 -2.93 5.90 -2.97
C TYR A 46 -3.38 6.00 -4.43
N ILE A 47 -4.69 5.98 -4.70
CA ILE A 47 -5.22 6.18 -6.05
C ILE A 47 -6.00 7.50 -6.04
N PRO A 48 -5.45 8.59 -6.62
CA PRO A 48 -6.12 9.88 -6.70
C PRO A 48 -7.53 9.71 -7.24
N GLY A 49 -8.53 10.29 -6.56
CA GLY A 49 -9.94 10.29 -6.96
C GLY A 49 -10.69 8.94 -6.94
N SER A 50 -10.14 7.88 -6.33
CA SER A 50 -10.79 6.56 -6.26
C SER A 50 -11.87 6.41 -5.16
N TRP A 51 -12.06 7.44 -4.33
CA TRP A 51 -13.04 7.48 -3.24
C TRP A 51 -14.50 7.35 -3.70
N GLN A 52 -14.78 7.56 -4.99
CA GLN A 52 -16.12 7.49 -5.57
C GLN A 52 -16.37 6.11 -6.19
N LYS A 53 -17.10 5.25 -5.46
CA LYS A 53 -17.81 4.04 -5.93
C LYS A 53 -17.12 3.21 -7.03
N HIS A 54 -15.85 2.87 -6.83
CA HIS A 54 -15.12 1.92 -7.67
C HIS A 54 -15.21 0.50 -7.08
N GLU A 55 -15.60 -0.47 -7.91
CA GLU A 55 -15.38 -1.89 -7.62
C GLU A 55 -13.87 -2.15 -7.58
N GLN A 56 -13.44 -2.88 -6.57
CA GLN A 56 -12.05 -3.27 -6.38
C GLN A 56 -11.59 -4.05 -7.62
N SER A 57 -10.54 -3.57 -8.30
CA SER A 57 -10.02 -4.24 -9.49
C SER A 57 -8.49 -4.31 -9.43
N CYS A 58 -7.97 -5.52 -9.37
CA CYS A 58 -6.53 -5.76 -9.37
C CYS A 58 -6.03 -5.91 -10.80
N THR A 59 -4.81 -5.45 -11.08
CA THR A 59 -4.23 -5.59 -12.41
C THR A 59 -3.87 -7.06 -12.70
N SER A 60 -4.15 -7.54 -13.91
CA SER A 60 -3.72 -8.88 -14.36
C SER A 60 -2.30 -8.91 -14.93
N LEU A 61 -1.58 -7.77 -14.90
CA LEU A 61 -0.21 -7.64 -15.40
C LEU A 61 0.84 -8.23 -14.46
N PHE A 62 0.49 -8.42 -13.20
CA PHE A 62 1.39 -8.86 -12.14
C PHE A 62 0.69 -9.97 -11.34
N PRO A 63 1.45 -10.80 -10.60
CA PRO A 63 0.87 -11.80 -9.73
C PRO A 63 -0.08 -11.20 -8.68
N GLU A 64 -1.04 -12.01 -8.25
CA GLU A 64 -1.91 -11.67 -7.14
C GLU A 64 -1.14 -11.84 -5.81
N ILE A 65 -0.47 -10.77 -5.39
CA ILE A 65 0.38 -10.77 -4.20
C ILE A 65 -0.37 -10.37 -2.92
N SER A 66 -1.57 -9.79 -3.04
CA SER A 66 -2.41 -9.40 -1.90
C SER A 66 -3.89 -9.60 -2.22
N SER A 67 -4.67 -9.93 -1.18
CA SER A 67 -6.14 -9.90 -1.21
C SER A 67 -6.72 -8.48 -1.30
N TYR A 68 -5.91 -7.46 -1.02
CA TYR A 68 -6.31 -6.06 -1.03
C TYR A 68 -5.51 -5.35 -2.11
N CYS A 69 -6.17 -5.05 -3.23
CA CYS A 69 -5.56 -4.34 -4.34
C CYS A 69 -6.58 -3.54 -5.13
N ASP A 70 -6.13 -2.45 -5.74
CA ASP A 70 -6.98 -1.64 -6.61
C ASP A 70 -6.16 -1.03 -7.75
N LYS A 71 -6.83 -0.65 -8.83
CA LYS A 71 -6.21 -0.15 -10.05
C LYS A 71 -7.04 0.98 -10.62
N ARG A 72 -6.37 2.01 -11.13
CA ARG A 72 -7.01 3.06 -11.93
C ARG A 72 -6.21 3.40 -13.17
N ASN A 73 -6.92 3.54 -14.29
CA ASN A 73 -6.36 4.04 -15.53
C ASN A 73 -6.48 5.57 -15.61
N PHE A 74 -5.49 6.19 -16.22
CA PHE A 74 -5.37 7.61 -16.51
C PHE A 74 -5.15 7.80 -18.02
N SER A 75 -5.15 9.06 -18.47
CA SER A 75 -4.96 9.38 -19.88
C SER A 75 -3.58 8.95 -20.40
N GLY A 76 -3.48 8.71 -21.72
CA GLY A 76 -2.22 8.34 -22.37
C GLY A 76 -1.65 6.99 -21.91
N GLY A 77 -2.52 6.03 -21.58
CA GLY A 77 -2.11 4.68 -21.21
C GLY A 77 -1.48 4.55 -19.82
N LYS A 78 -1.47 5.63 -19.02
CA LYS A 78 -0.95 5.64 -17.64
C LYS A 78 -1.91 4.93 -16.71
N PHE A 79 -1.41 4.29 -15.67
CA PHE A 79 -2.23 3.68 -14.64
C PHE A 79 -1.47 3.57 -13.32
N ILE A 80 -2.24 3.44 -12.25
CA ILE A 80 -1.74 3.12 -10.91
C ILE A 80 -2.32 1.76 -10.52
N SER A 81 -1.49 0.88 -9.97
CA SER A 81 -1.92 -0.35 -9.30
C SER A 81 -1.36 -0.34 -7.89
N VAL A 82 -2.20 -0.61 -6.89
CA VAL A 82 -1.82 -0.59 -5.47
C VAL A 82 -2.17 -1.93 -4.85
N TRP A 83 -1.24 -2.49 -4.08
CA TRP A 83 -1.45 -3.64 -3.20
C TRP A 83 -1.24 -3.20 -1.75
N TYR A 84 -2.12 -3.63 -0.86
CA TYR A 84 -2.08 -3.33 0.56
C TYR A 84 -1.90 -4.60 1.38
N PHE A 85 -1.18 -4.52 2.50
CA PHE A 85 -0.99 -5.61 3.44
C PHE A 85 -1.14 -5.08 4.86
N ASP A 86 -1.89 -5.82 5.66
CA ASP A 86 -2.11 -5.58 7.10
C ASP A 86 -1.29 -6.51 7.99
N ASP A 87 -0.33 -7.23 7.40
CA ASP A 87 0.52 -8.23 8.05
C ASP A 87 1.91 -8.20 7.39
N GLU A 88 2.95 -8.00 8.20
CA GLU A 88 4.32 -7.88 7.72
C GLU A 88 4.80 -9.15 6.99
N SER A 89 4.43 -10.34 7.45
CA SER A 89 4.88 -11.60 6.83
C SER A 89 4.27 -11.80 5.44
N LYS A 90 3.00 -11.44 5.27
CA LYS A 90 2.34 -11.43 3.95
C LYS A 90 2.94 -10.40 3.03
N PHE A 91 3.26 -9.21 3.55
CA PHE A 91 3.93 -8.16 2.80
C PHE A 91 5.28 -8.65 2.26
N LEU A 92 6.15 -9.19 3.12
CA LEU A 92 7.47 -9.66 2.71
C LEU A 92 7.40 -10.78 1.65
N ASN A 93 6.47 -11.72 1.82
CA ASN A 93 6.25 -12.78 0.83
C ASN A 93 5.70 -12.23 -0.50
N GLY A 94 4.78 -11.25 -0.44
CA GLY A 94 4.23 -10.59 -1.62
C GLY A 94 5.27 -9.77 -2.38
N GLU A 95 6.13 -9.05 -1.66
CA GLU A 95 7.25 -8.29 -2.22
C GLU A 95 8.26 -9.20 -2.91
N GLU A 96 8.67 -10.30 -2.26
CA GLU A 96 9.59 -11.28 -2.86
C GLU A 96 8.99 -11.93 -4.11
N MET A 97 7.74 -12.37 -4.05
CA MET A 97 7.04 -12.96 -5.20
C MET A 97 6.94 -11.99 -6.38
N LEU A 98 6.62 -10.72 -6.11
CA LEU A 98 6.58 -9.68 -7.12
C LEU A 98 7.96 -9.47 -7.72
N TYR A 99 8.99 -9.29 -6.89
CA TYR A 99 10.35 -9.01 -7.36
C TYR A 99 10.87 -10.12 -8.28
N LEU A 100 10.71 -11.39 -7.90
CA LEU A 100 11.10 -12.54 -8.72
C LEU A 100 10.37 -12.55 -10.07
N HIS A 101 9.06 -12.29 -10.05
CA HIS A 101 8.28 -12.20 -11.28
C HIS A 101 8.79 -11.09 -12.21
N LEU A 102 9.17 -9.92 -11.66
CA LEU A 102 9.71 -8.83 -12.47
C LEU A 102 11.05 -9.18 -13.10
N GLU A 103 11.95 -9.84 -12.36
CA GLU A 103 13.25 -10.29 -12.91
C GLU A 103 13.09 -11.34 -14.01
N GLU A 104 12.07 -12.19 -13.92
CA GLU A 104 11.77 -13.20 -14.94
C GLU A 104 11.14 -12.62 -16.22
N ASN A 105 10.40 -11.51 -16.11
CA ASN A 105 9.53 -11.01 -17.19
C ASN A 105 9.93 -9.64 -17.76
N GLY A 106 10.99 -9.01 -17.22
CA GLY A 106 11.47 -7.72 -17.69
C GLY A 106 12.80 -7.32 -17.09
N ASN A 107 13.12 -6.03 -17.20
CA ASN A 107 14.32 -5.44 -16.64
C ASN A 107 13.98 -4.64 -15.38
N VAL A 108 14.73 -4.90 -14.31
CA VAL A 108 14.54 -4.28 -13.00
C VAL A 108 15.76 -3.44 -12.67
N PHE A 109 15.55 -2.18 -12.30
CA PHE A 109 16.62 -1.26 -11.91
C PHE A 109 16.25 -0.53 -10.62
N HIS A 110 17.16 -0.48 -9.67
CA HIS A 110 17.02 0.35 -8.48
C HIS A 110 17.56 1.74 -8.76
N GLN A 111 16.77 2.78 -8.46
CA GLN A 111 17.18 4.16 -8.65
C GLN A 111 16.54 5.08 -7.62
N GLU A 112 17.25 6.15 -7.28
CA GLU A 112 16.65 7.27 -6.56
C GLU A 112 15.73 8.05 -7.49
N LEU A 113 14.51 8.31 -7.03
CA LEU A 113 13.53 9.14 -7.70
C LEU A 113 13.35 10.43 -6.90
N ASN A 114 13.70 11.55 -7.51
CA ASN A 114 13.44 12.88 -6.97
C ASN A 114 12.07 13.38 -7.48
N ILE A 115 11.18 13.74 -6.57
CA ILE A 115 9.84 14.27 -6.85
C ILE A 115 9.61 15.65 -6.22
N SER A 116 10.68 16.38 -5.87
CA SER A 116 10.58 17.60 -5.06
C SER A 116 9.72 18.67 -5.72
N THR A 117 9.82 18.82 -7.05
CA THR A 117 9.06 19.81 -7.81
C THR A 117 7.58 19.46 -7.83
N GLU A 118 7.26 18.22 -8.19
CA GLU A 118 5.89 17.73 -8.28
C GLU A 118 5.21 17.72 -6.90
N LEU A 119 5.96 17.42 -5.84
CA LEU A 119 5.46 17.44 -4.48
C LEU A 119 5.20 18.87 -3.99
N HIS A 120 6.07 19.82 -4.31
CA HIS A 120 5.88 21.22 -3.97
C HIS A 120 4.61 21.80 -4.63
N GLU A 121 4.43 21.54 -5.93
CA GLU A 121 3.20 21.92 -6.64
C GLU A 121 1.95 21.33 -5.98
N GLU A 122 2.01 20.08 -5.52
CA GLU A 122 0.89 19.42 -4.86
C GLU A 122 0.61 19.96 -3.45
N ILE A 123 1.65 20.34 -2.70
CA ILE A 123 1.52 21.00 -1.39
C ILE A 123 0.84 22.36 -1.55
N GLU A 124 1.30 23.17 -2.50
CA GLU A 124 0.69 24.47 -2.80
C GLU A 124 -0.78 24.30 -3.21
N ARG A 125 -1.07 23.31 -4.06
CA ARG A 125 -2.44 23.03 -4.52
C ARG A 125 -3.38 22.57 -3.41
N ARG A 126 -2.88 21.83 -2.42
CA ARG A 126 -3.68 21.28 -1.31
C ARG A 126 -3.73 22.16 -0.07
N GLU A 127 -2.92 23.22 -0.01
CA GLU A 127 -2.79 24.10 1.16
C GLU A 127 -2.47 23.32 2.45
N VAL A 128 -1.59 22.31 2.37
CA VAL A 128 -1.24 21.43 3.51
C VAL A 128 -0.02 21.96 4.25
N GLU A 129 -0.20 22.33 5.53
CA GLU A 129 0.88 22.91 6.35
C GLU A 129 1.88 21.88 6.90
N ASN A 130 1.52 20.58 6.95
CA ASN A 130 2.33 19.52 7.57
C ASN A 130 2.64 18.39 6.59
N PHE A 131 3.27 18.72 5.47
CA PHE A 131 3.71 17.71 4.51
C PHE A 131 5.08 17.13 4.92
N PRO A 132 5.29 15.81 4.82
CA PRO A 132 6.59 15.21 5.10
C PRO A 132 7.71 15.85 4.25
N ASN A 133 8.84 16.16 4.89
CA ASN A 133 10.02 16.74 4.25
C ASN A 133 10.81 15.66 3.48
N ILE A 134 10.17 15.03 2.50
CA ILE A 134 10.74 14.01 1.63
C ILE A 134 10.79 14.58 0.23
N THR A 135 12.00 14.67 -0.34
CA THR A 135 12.23 15.23 -1.69
C THR A 135 12.65 14.15 -2.69
N SER A 136 13.28 13.09 -2.20
CA SER A 136 13.68 11.91 -2.96
C SER A 136 13.55 10.65 -2.13
N PHE A 137 13.43 9.52 -2.82
CA PHE A 137 13.47 8.19 -2.23
C PHE A 137 13.90 7.16 -3.28
N ASN A 138 14.37 6.02 -2.82
CA ASN A 138 14.64 4.89 -3.71
C ASN A 138 13.33 4.33 -4.30
N SER A 139 13.43 3.86 -5.53
CA SER A 139 12.33 3.25 -6.28
C SER A 139 12.87 2.12 -7.13
N THR A 140 11.98 1.21 -7.54
CA THR A 140 12.32 0.16 -8.49
C THR A 140 11.70 0.49 -9.84
N ARG A 141 12.54 0.86 -10.80
CA ARG A 141 12.18 1.01 -12.21
C ARG A 141 12.00 -0.37 -12.84
N TYR A 142 10.93 -0.54 -13.58
CA TYR A 142 10.61 -1.76 -14.29
C TYR A 142 10.30 -1.47 -15.76
N GLU A 143 10.85 -2.27 -16.66
CA GLU A 143 10.59 -2.18 -18.10
C GLU A 143 10.34 -3.57 -18.68
N SER A 144 9.22 -3.72 -19.37
CA SER A 144 8.82 -4.95 -20.07
C SER A 144 8.11 -4.61 -21.38
N PRO A 145 7.90 -5.59 -22.27
CA PRO A 145 7.11 -5.36 -23.50
C PRO A 145 5.68 -4.88 -23.26
N ASN A 146 5.11 -5.17 -22.09
CA ASN A 146 3.69 -4.91 -21.80
C ASN A 146 3.48 -3.63 -20.97
N THR A 147 4.45 -3.26 -20.15
CA THR A 147 4.37 -2.07 -19.30
C THR A 147 5.75 -1.63 -18.82
N SER A 148 5.90 -0.33 -18.59
CA SER A 148 7.08 0.26 -17.96
C SER A 148 6.68 1.31 -16.92
N GLY A 149 7.43 1.43 -15.84
CA GLY A 149 7.04 2.26 -14.71
C GLY A 149 7.93 2.16 -13.48
N TYR A 150 7.40 2.63 -12.35
CA TYR A 150 8.07 2.66 -11.06
C TYR A 150 7.24 1.94 -10.00
N PHE A 151 7.88 1.06 -9.24
CA PHE A 151 7.38 0.55 -7.98
C PHE A 151 7.90 1.39 -6.82
N ILE A 152 6.99 1.70 -5.91
CA ILE A 152 7.24 2.41 -4.65
C ILE A 152 6.62 1.61 -3.52
N VAL A 153 7.39 1.38 -2.48
CA VAL A 153 7.00 0.64 -1.28
C VAL A 153 6.84 1.62 -0.13
N TYR A 154 5.70 1.56 0.55
CA TYR A 154 5.43 2.34 1.76
C TYR A 154 5.31 1.39 2.95
N GLU A 155 6.18 1.57 3.94
CA GLU A 155 6.17 0.81 5.19
C GLU A 155 5.62 1.69 6.32
N ARG A 156 4.54 1.22 6.95
CA ARG A 156 3.89 1.85 8.11
C ARG A 156 3.60 3.36 7.90
N PRO A 157 2.92 3.77 6.81
CA PRO A 157 2.80 5.18 6.43
C PRO A 157 1.84 6.00 7.31
N PHE A 158 0.95 5.37 8.08
CA PHE A 158 -0.17 6.07 8.73
C PHE A 158 0.03 6.35 10.22
N LEU A 159 -0.07 5.31 11.07
CA LEU A 159 -0.05 5.42 12.51
C LEU A 159 1.06 4.56 13.10
N LYS A 160 1.71 5.08 14.14
CA LYS A 160 2.70 4.34 14.92
C LYS A 160 2.09 3.07 15.49
N GLY A 161 2.78 1.94 15.29
CA GLY A 161 2.37 0.63 15.80
C GLY A 161 1.32 -0.09 14.95
N ARG A 162 0.86 0.48 13.83
CA ARG A 162 0.08 -0.25 12.83
C ARG A 162 0.98 -0.87 11.77
N GLU A 163 0.65 -2.10 11.40
CA GLU A 163 1.23 -2.83 10.29
C GLU A 163 0.45 -2.50 9.03
N ASP A 164 0.74 -1.34 8.44
CA ASP A 164 0.17 -0.94 7.15
C ASP A 164 1.30 -0.93 6.13
N TYR A 165 1.23 -1.77 5.10
CA TYR A 165 2.25 -1.83 4.04
C TYR A 165 1.59 -1.68 2.68
N PHE A 166 2.21 -0.90 1.79
CA PHE A 166 1.73 -0.70 0.43
C PHE A 166 2.83 -0.92 -0.58
N ILE A 167 2.47 -1.53 -1.69
CA ILE A 167 3.27 -1.52 -2.92
C ILE A 167 2.43 -0.81 -3.96
N ALA A 168 2.96 0.26 -4.57
CA ALA A 168 2.29 1.02 -5.61
C ALA A 168 3.13 0.99 -6.89
N TYR A 169 2.49 0.64 -8.00
CA TYR A 169 3.06 0.70 -9.34
C TYR A 169 2.45 1.85 -10.12
N TYR A 170 3.31 2.73 -10.63
CA TYR A 170 2.97 3.86 -11.49
C TYR A 170 3.55 3.56 -12.87
N GLY A 171 2.70 3.22 -13.84
CA GLY A 171 3.19 2.72 -15.11
C GLY A 171 2.40 3.21 -16.31
N ILE A 172 2.98 2.94 -17.48
CA ILE A 172 2.37 3.15 -18.79
C ILE A 172 2.24 1.79 -19.49
N MET A 173 1.16 1.61 -20.25
CA MET A 173 0.95 0.43 -21.08
C MET A 173 1.82 0.45 -22.34
N GLY A 174 2.34 -0.71 -22.73
CA GLY A 174 3.10 -0.91 -23.96
C GLY A 174 4.56 -0.49 -23.87
N THR A 175 5.17 -0.27 -25.04
CA THR A 175 6.61 -0.03 -25.23
C THR A 175 6.97 1.47 -25.27
N THR A 176 6.20 2.32 -24.60
CA THR A 176 6.47 3.77 -24.56
C THR A 176 7.80 4.04 -23.86
N ASN A 177 8.56 5.02 -24.35
CA ASN A 177 9.81 5.43 -23.72
C ASN A 177 9.53 5.98 -22.32
N LEU A 178 9.89 5.22 -21.27
CA LEU A 178 9.64 5.58 -19.88
C LEU A 178 10.27 6.93 -19.51
N SER A 179 11.40 7.30 -20.14
CA SER A 179 12.05 8.58 -19.86
C SER A 179 11.20 9.79 -20.28
N GLU A 180 10.43 9.68 -21.36
CA GLU A 180 9.56 10.75 -21.85
C GLU A 180 8.33 10.92 -20.95
N GLU A 181 7.86 9.80 -20.39
CA GLU A 181 6.67 9.77 -19.53
C GLU A 181 6.97 9.98 -18.04
N THR A 182 8.26 9.96 -17.66
CA THR A 182 8.72 10.13 -16.27
C THR A 182 8.13 11.38 -15.60
N PRO A 183 8.10 12.58 -16.22
CA PRO A 183 7.51 13.76 -15.58
C PRO A 183 6.03 13.57 -15.21
N ALA A 184 5.26 12.92 -16.08
CA ALA A 184 3.85 12.68 -15.84
C ALA A 184 3.62 11.60 -14.76
N LEU A 185 4.48 10.57 -14.70
CA LEU A 185 4.44 9.59 -13.62
C LEU A 185 4.82 10.20 -12.26
N LYS A 186 5.83 11.07 -12.22
CA LYS A 186 6.19 11.79 -10.98
C LYS A 186 5.03 12.63 -10.44
N LYS A 187 4.27 13.27 -11.33
CA LYS A 187 3.06 13.99 -10.94
C LYS A 187 2.02 13.06 -10.31
N LEU A 188 1.76 11.89 -10.91
CA LEU A 188 0.85 10.90 -10.34
C LEU A 188 1.34 10.40 -8.97
N ILE A 189 2.65 10.19 -8.81
CA ILE A 189 3.27 9.81 -7.54
C ILE A 189 3.08 10.90 -6.49
N ALA A 190 3.28 12.17 -6.84
CA ALA A 190 3.06 13.29 -5.92
C ALA A 190 1.59 13.42 -5.52
N GLU A 191 0.66 13.26 -6.47
CA GLU A 191 -0.78 13.27 -6.22
C GLU A 191 -1.25 12.11 -5.33
N SER A 192 -0.58 10.96 -5.35
CA SER A 192 -0.91 9.83 -4.46
C SER A 192 -0.10 9.84 -3.17
N PHE A 193 0.94 10.67 -3.05
CA PHE A 193 1.87 10.62 -1.93
C PHE A 193 1.17 10.99 -0.62
N TYR A 194 1.20 10.04 0.32
CA TYR A 194 0.69 10.25 1.65
C TYR A 194 1.52 9.47 2.67
N MET A 195 2.06 10.18 3.65
CA MET A 195 2.70 9.64 4.84
C MET A 195 2.43 10.59 6.01
N SER A 196 1.85 10.07 7.08
CA SER A 196 1.58 10.80 8.33
C SER A 196 2.38 10.27 9.51
N ASN A 197 2.97 9.07 9.39
CA ASN A 197 3.85 8.51 10.40
C ASN A 197 5.31 8.90 10.15
N GLU A 198 5.93 9.61 11.09
CA GLU A 198 7.35 9.98 11.03
C GLU A 198 8.29 8.77 11.06
N GLU A 199 7.86 7.65 11.64
CA GLU A 199 8.63 6.39 11.66
C GLU A 199 8.42 5.55 10.39
N GLY A 200 7.48 5.95 9.52
CA GLY A 200 7.21 5.29 8.26
C GLY A 200 8.37 5.45 7.28
N LYS A 201 8.42 4.57 6.28
CA LYS A 201 9.47 4.60 5.25
C LYS A 201 8.88 4.50 3.86
N VAL A 202 9.58 5.08 2.89
CA VAL A 202 9.31 4.94 1.47
C VAL A 202 10.60 4.49 0.77
N ASP A 203 10.51 3.43 -0.03
CA ASP A 203 11.67 2.79 -0.68
C ASP A 203 11.24 2.09 -1.99
N GLY A 204 12.19 1.46 -2.69
CA GLY A 204 11.91 0.52 -3.77
C GLY A 204 11.61 -0.89 -3.26
N LEU A 205 11.29 -1.79 -4.19
CA LEU A 205 11.16 -3.22 -3.89
C LEU A 205 12.50 -3.77 -3.40
N LYS A 206 12.48 -4.58 -2.34
CA LYS A 206 13.67 -5.27 -1.87
C LYS A 206 13.81 -6.61 -2.55
N MET A 207 15.02 -6.91 -2.99
CA MET A 207 15.37 -8.28 -3.32
C MET A 207 15.27 -9.08 -2.01
N GLY A 208 14.38 -10.08 -1.97
CA GLY A 208 14.29 -11.00 -0.85
C GLY A 208 15.70 -11.48 -0.50
N ASN A 209 16.07 -11.46 0.77
CA ASN A 209 17.36 -11.98 1.20
C ASN A 209 17.47 -13.41 0.68
N LYS A 210 18.24 -13.65 -0.40
CA LYS A 210 18.89 -14.93 -0.59
C LYS A 210 19.59 -15.15 0.73
N LYS A 211 19.08 -16.07 1.55
CA LYS A 211 19.71 -16.45 2.82
C LYS A 211 21.17 -16.67 2.49
N GLY A 212 21.99 -15.68 2.79
CA GLY A 212 23.42 -15.80 2.68
C GLY A 212 23.77 -16.87 3.69
N THR A 213 24.14 -18.05 3.22
CA THR A 213 25.15 -18.86 3.89
C THR A 213 26.43 -18.01 3.96
N GLY A 214 26.40 -17.02 4.84
CA GLY A 214 27.50 -16.15 5.18
C GLY A 214 27.84 -16.45 6.63
N ASN A 215 28.57 -17.54 6.83
CA ASN A 215 29.40 -17.67 8.01
C ASN A 215 30.31 -16.44 8.05
N SER A 216 29.96 -15.45 8.86
CA SER A 216 30.88 -14.39 9.27
C SER A 216 30.80 -14.29 10.78
N LEU A 217 31.36 -15.32 11.42
CA LEU A 217 32.13 -15.14 12.63
C LEU A 217 33.29 -14.22 12.27
N LEU A 218 33.33 -12.99 12.76
CA LEU A 218 34.60 -12.32 13.04
C LEU A 218 34.43 -11.31 14.20
N PRO A 219 35.52 -11.04 14.92
CA PRO A 219 35.54 -10.92 16.36
C PRO A 219 35.70 -9.46 16.80
N TRP A 220 35.50 -9.26 18.10
CA TRP A 220 35.84 -8.04 18.79
C TRP A 220 37.32 -7.68 18.61
N PHE A 221 37.58 -6.44 18.21
CA PHE A 221 38.73 -5.65 18.64
C PHE A 221 38.26 -4.21 18.87
#